data_AF-A0A7X6VBU4-F1
#
_entry.id   AF-A0A7X6VBU4-F1
#
_cell.length_a   1.000
_cell.length_b   1.000
_cell.length_c   1.000
_cell.angle_alpha   90.00
_cell.angle_beta   90.00
_cell.angle_gamma   90.00
#
_symmetry.space_group_name_H-M   'P 1'
#
loop_
_entity.id
_entity.type
_entity.pdbx_description
1 polymer ?
#
loop_
_entity_poly.entity_id
_entity_poly.type
_entity_poly.pdbx_seq_one_letter_code
_entity_poly.pdbx_strand_id
1 'polypeptide(L)'
;SLLTKLKLQVPQVFWAAIEHTTKINAIRILTDLSAKEKETIFRLIQGYDYGKKEEVITILQKVYPALANYLLFNGEYELADFHAIHEDYFNKYRWYKATNNLPEEFIETVRTIAQEQGASIYALNARNFVVNEEYDPESVLLFVDGMGAEYIDYLAYVLDSMPKDKYAIRYRVGYCNLPSTTENNKDFLLGKNVLLEMLDLDELKHGSNQYPNNIIQEMTFLDTLREKIEDAMDSGKSKIILTSDHGTSRLAVLVRKTDYDRKLPAQGHTIYKYGRYCEGTDIADVLPTAIEYNGKLIFADYTRFEQRGAPVDEIHGGASMEEWLVPVISIEKVSGKSKEKTTNKVILHDEELKIDSFTKMVTIEFRLEATVTETVSVLVRGKRIVCEKCDGGYTFKYKPLDGETEATATVFAGCDEISKAKFSIRRPLTTNKKFDI
;
A
#
# COMPACT_ATOMS: atom_id res chain seq x y z
N SER A 1 -8.81 -23.71 -20.79
CA SER A 1 -8.87 -23.92 -22.26
C SER A 1 -9.51 -25.28 -22.57
N LEU A 2 -9.68 -25.65 -23.85
CA LEU A 2 -10.15 -26.99 -24.26
C LEU A 2 -9.24 -28.10 -23.70
N LEU A 3 -7.92 -27.87 -23.64
CA LEU A 3 -6.94 -28.80 -23.07
C LEU A 3 -7.21 -29.10 -21.58
N THR A 4 -7.53 -28.06 -20.80
CA THR A 4 -7.91 -28.19 -19.37
C THR A 4 -9.17 -29.05 -19.22
N LYS A 5 -10.17 -28.84 -20.09
CA LYS A 5 -11.43 -29.62 -20.08
C LYS A 5 -11.22 -31.07 -20.52
N LEU A 6 -10.26 -31.33 -21.41
CA LEU A 6 -9.94 -32.67 -21.92
C LEU A 6 -8.96 -33.46 -21.04
N LYS A 7 -8.40 -32.85 -19.97
CA LYS A 7 -7.39 -33.46 -19.08
C LYS A 7 -6.20 -34.08 -19.83
N LEU A 8 -5.85 -33.55 -21.01
CA LEU A 8 -4.75 -34.05 -21.82
C LEU A 8 -3.43 -33.68 -21.14
N GLN A 9 -2.57 -34.69 -20.94
CA GLN A 9 -1.23 -34.48 -20.42
C GLN A 9 -0.27 -34.14 -21.55
N VAL A 10 0.62 -33.18 -21.30
CA VAL A 10 1.70 -32.84 -22.22
C VAL A 10 2.64 -34.05 -22.36
N PRO A 11 2.89 -34.57 -23.59
CA PRO A 11 3.68 -35.79 -23.80
C PRO A 11 5.09 -35.73 -23.19
N GLN A 12 5.60 -36.87 -22.72
CA GLN A 12 6.97 -36.94 -22.16
C GLN A 12 8.05 -36.48 -23.14
N VAL A 13 7.86 -36.72 -24.44
CA VAL A 13 8.78 -36.27 -25.50
C VAL A 13 8.90 -34.75 -25.58
N PHE A 14 7.85 -34.00 -25.23
CA PHE A 14 7.92 -32.54 -25.14
C PHE A 14 8.80 -32.11 -23.97
N TRP A 15 8.64 -32.71 -22.79
CA TRP A 15 9.46 -32.39 -21.62
C TRP A 15 10.94 -32.73 -21.83
N ALA A 16 11.24 -33.84 -22.51
CA ALA A 16 12.60 -34.16 -22.90
C ALA A 16 13.20 -33.11 -23.85
N ALA A 17 12.41 -32.59 -24.80
CA ALA A 17 12.87 -31.52 -25.68
C ALA A 17 13.17 -30.20 -24.94
N ILE A 18 12.37 -29.88 -23.90
CA ILE A 18 12.58 -28.72 -23.04
C ILE A 18 13.94 -28.79 -22.33
N GLU A 19 14.31 -29.97 -21.80
CA GLU A 19 15.57 -30.18 -21.06
C GLU A 19 16.83 -29.99 -21.93
N HIS A 20 16.73 -30.23 -23.24
CA HIS A 20 17.84 -30.07 -24.20
C HIS A 20 17.87 -28.71 -24.91
N THR A 21 16.96 -27.80 -24.56
CA THR A 21 16.84 -26.48 -25.16
C THR A 21 17.44 -25.40 -24.27
N THR A 22 17.94 -24.30 -24.84
CA THR A 22 18.39 -23.15 -24.03
C THR A 22 17.23 -22.60 -23.20
N LYS A 23 17.51 -22.07 -21.99
CA LYS A 23 16.47 -21.58 -21.08
C LYS A 23 15.46 -20.63 -21.74
N ILE A 24 15.94 -19.65 -22.50
CA ILE A 24 15.09 -18.69 -23.22
C ILE A 24 14.21 -19.35 -24.28
N ASN A 25 14.76 -20.27 -25.08
CA ASN A 25 13.98 -20.96 -26.11
C ASN A 25 12.96 -21.92 -25.47
N ALA A 26 13.29 -22.53 -24.33
CA ALA A 26 12.37 -23.34 -23.56
C ALA A 26 11.18 -22.52 -23.05
N ILE A 27 11.41 -21.32 -22.51
CA ILE A 27 10.32 -20.42 -22.07
C ILE A 27 9.38 -20.10 -23.25
N ARG A 28 9.92 -19.83 -24.45
CA ARG A 28 9.13 -19.46 -25.65
C ARG A 28 8.12 -20.52 -26.10
N ILE A 29 8.29 -21.77 -25.72
CA ILE A 29 7.45 -22.90 -26.17
C ILE A 29 6.58 -23.48 -25.04
N LEU A 30 6.63 -22.91 -23.84
CA LEU A 30 5.74 -23.25 -22.72
C LEU A 30 4.47 -22.38 -22.74
N THR A 31 3.50 -22.75 -21.91
CA THR A 31 2.28 -21.96 -21.66
C THR A 31 1.99 -21.83 -20.16
N ASP A 32 0.92 -21.12 -19.80
CA ASP A 32 0.43 -21.02 -18.42
C ASP A 32 -0.80 -21.90 -18.15
N LEU A 33 -1.05 -22.90 -18.99
CA LEU A 33 -2.24 -23.75 -18.92
C LEU A 33 -2.17 -24.86 -17.86
N SER A 34 -0.97 -25.21 -17.40
CA SER A 34 -0.75 -26.24 -16.38
C SER A 34 0.22 -25.78 -15.29
N ALA A 35 0.05 -26.32 -14.07
CA ALA A 35 0.94 -26.03 -12.95
C ALA A 35 2.40 -26.40 -13.28
N LYS A 36 2.62 -27.56 -13.93
CA LYS A 36 3.96 -28.02 -14.33
C LYS A 36 4.65 -27.05 -15.29
N GLU A 37 3.93 -26.46 -16.24
CA GLU A 37 4.51 -25.46 -17.13
C GLU A 37 4.83 -24.17 -16.40
N LYS A 38 3.91 -23.64 -15.57
CA LYS A 38 4.15 -22.46 -14.73
C LYS A 38 5.39 -22.62 -13.84
N GLU A 39 5.47 -23.74 -13.11
CA GLU A 39 6.63 -24.08 -12.27
C GLU A 39 7.92 -24.19 -13.09
N THR A 40 7.84 -24.74 -14.30
CA THR A 40 8.99 -24.86 -15.20
C THR A 40 9.45 -23.49 -15.70
N ILE A 41 8.53 -22.57 -16.04
CA ILE A 41 8.88 -21.19 -16.40
C ILE A 41 9.66 -20.51 -15.27
N PHE A 42 9.17 -20.60 -14.02
CA PHE A 42 9.88 -20.07 -12.85
C PHE A 42 11.27 -20.71 -12.65
N ARG A 43 11.40 -22.03 -12.84
CA ARG A 43 12.70 -22.72 -12.78
C ARG A 43 13.67 -22.23 -13.84
N LEU A 44 13.18 -21.92 -15.05
CA LEU A 44 14.00 -21.45 -16.16
C LEU A 44 14.53 -20.03 -15.92
N ILE A 45 13.69 -19.12 -15.41
CA ILE A 45 14.09 -17.74 -15.07
C ILE A 45 14.87 -17.62 -13.76
N GLN A 46 14.91 -18.69 -12.96
CA GLN A 46 15.61 -18.68 -11.68
C GLN A 46 17.08 -18.28 -11.84
N GLY A 47 17.51 -17.33 -11.02
CA GLY A 47 18.88 -16.81 -10.99
C GLY A 47 19.23 -15.82 -12.11
N TYR A 48 18.25 -15.37 -12.91
CA TYR A 48 18.52 -14.34 -13.91
C TYR A 48 18.81 -12.98 -13.26
N ASP A 49 19.75 -12.26 -13.85
CA ASP A 49 20.04 -10.86 -13.50
C ASP A 49 18.95 -9.92 -13.99
N TYR A 50 18.88 -8.73 -13.42
CA TYR A 50 17.88 -7.72 -13.77
C TYR A 50 18.00 -7.21 -15.21
N GLY A 51 19.19 -7.26 -15.81
CA GLY A 51 19.42 -6.88 -17.20
C GLY A 51 18.78 -7.82 -18.23
N LYS A 52 18.23 -8.97 -17.79
CA LYS A 52 17.42 -9.88 -18.61
C LYS A 52 15.93 -9.59 -18.55
N LYS A 53 15.49 -8.60 -17.78
CA LYS A 53 14.08 -8.29 -17.55
C LYS A 53 13.29 -8.09 -18.83
N GLU A 54 13.75 -7.23 -19.72
CA GLU A 54 13.03 -6.86 -20.94
C GLU A 54 12.86 -8.05 -21.90
N GLU A 55 13.92 -8.83 -22.09
CA GLU A 55 13.92 -10.04 -22.93
C GLU A 55 12.90 -11.06 -22.41
N VAL A 56 12.91 -11.32 -21.10
CA VAL A 56 12.03 -12.30 -20.47
C VAL A 56 10.59 -11.83 -20.46
N ILE A 57 10.31 -10.59 -20.05
CA ILE A 57 8.94 -10.05 -20.01
C ILE A 57 8.31 -10.08 -21.41
N THR A 58 9.06 -9.72 -22.45
CA THR A 58 8.59 -9.78 -23.84
C THR A 58 8.13 -11.19 -24.25
N ILE A 59 8.81 -12.22 -23.76
CA ILE A 59 8.40 -13.62 -23.99
C ILE A 59 7.18 -13.95 -23.14
N LEU A 60 7.20 -13.63 -21.85
CA LEU A 60 6.14 -13.91 -20.89
C LEU A 60 4.80 -13.29 -21.29
N GLN A 61 4.79 -12.11 -21.91
CA GLN A 61 3.57 -11.49 -22.46
C GLN A 61 2.77 -12.43 -23.37
N LYS A 62 3.43 -13.40 -24.02
CA LYS A 62 2.79 -14.40 -24.90
C LYS A 62 2.54 -15.74 -24.23
N VAL A 63 3.42 -16.15 -23.31
CA VAL A 63 3.42 -17.51 -22.75
C VAL A 63 2.82 -17.61 -21.35
N TYR A 64 2.95 -16.56 -20.55
CA TYR A 64 2.39 -16.47 -19.20
C TYR A 64 2.06 -15.01 -18.85
N PRO A 65 0.98 -14.44 -19.43
CA PRO A 65 0.66 -13.02 -19.31
C PRO A 65 0.50 -12.53 -17.88
N ALA A 66 -0.07 -13.35 -16.99
CA ALA A 66 -0.19 -12.98 -15.57
C ALA A 66 1.18 -12.73 -14.92
N LEU A 67 2.17 -13.60 -15.14
CA LEU A 67 3.52 -13.37 -14.63
C LEU A 67 4.19 -12.15 -15.29
N ALA A 68 3.94 -11.91 -16.58
CA ALA A 68 4.46 -10.72 -17.26
C ALA A 68 3.94 -9.44 -16.61
N ASN A 69 2.63 -9.36 -16.35
CA ASN A 69 1.99 -8.19 -15.75
C ASN A 69 2.22 -8.06 -14.25
N TYR A 70 2.54 -9.15 -13.55
CA TYR A 70 3.12 -9.05 -12.20
C TYR A 70 4.47 -8.33 -12.27
N LEU A 71 5.37 -8.75 -13.18
CA LEU A 71 6.70 -8.15 -13.28
C LEU A 71 6.68 -6.69 -13.73
N LEU A 72 5.88 -6.39 -14.76
CA LEU A 72 5.66 -5.06 -15.29
C LEU A 72 4.37 -5.02 -16.10
N PHE A 73 3.38 -4.26 -15.63
CA PHE A 73 2.17 -4.00 -16.40
C PHE A 73 2.40 -2.82 -17.36
N ASN A 74 2.21 -3.06 -18.66
CA ASN A 74 2.39 -2.05 -19.72
C ASN A 74 1.06 -1.38 -20.15
N GLY A 75 -0.04 -1.60 -19.42
CA GLY A 75 -1.32 -0.95 -19.71
C GLY A 75 -1.39 0.47 -19.16
N GLU A 76 -2.44 1.18 -19.54
CA GLU A 76 -2.67 2.57 -19.10
C GLU A 76 -3.33 2.59 -17.73
N TYR A 77 -2.57 3.02 -16.72
CA TYR A 77 -3.10 3.43 -15.43
C TYR A 77 -2.26 4.56 -14.84
N GLU A 78 -2.88 5.42 -14.05
CA GLU A 78 -2.18 6.51 -13.36
C GLU A 78 -1.99 6.12 -11.89
N LEU A 79 -0.73 6.21 -11.44
CA LEU A 79 -0.38 6.01 -10.05
C LEU A 79 0.01 7.36 -9.43
N ALA A 80 -0.85 7.88 -8.57
CA ALA A 80 -0.61 9.19 -7.97
C ALA A 80 0.53 9.16 -6.96
N ASP A 81 1.30 10.26 -6.94
CA ASP A 81 2.34 10.55 -5.95
C ASP A 81 3.49 9.51 -5.88
N PHE A 82 3.63 8.62 -6.87
CA PHE A 82 4.66 7.57 -6.85
C PHE A 82 5.90 7.99 -7.65
N HIS A 83 7.01 8.17 -6.95
CA HIS A 83 8.26 8.67 -7.52
C HIS A 83 9.15 7.56 -8.13
N ALA A 84 10.11 7.97 -8.96
CA ALA A 84 11.04 7.07 -9.65
C ALA A 84 11.81 6.11 -8.72
N ILE A 85 12.12 6.52 -7.48
CA ILE A 85 12.77 5.64 -6.50
C ILE A 85 11.87 4.46 -6.11
N HIS A 86 10.56 4.68 -5.95
CA HIS A 86 9.61 3.63 -5.64
C HIS A 86 9.40 2.71 -6.83
N GLU A 87 9.28 3.27 -8.04
CA GLU A 87 9.18 2.50 -9.27
C GLU A 87 10.38 1.59 -9.48
N ASP A 88 11.61 2.13 -9.37
CA ASP A 88 12.84 1.36 -9.51
C ASP A 88 12.94 0.25 -8.45
N TYR A 89 12.63 0.57 -7.19
CA TYR A 89 12.64 -0.40 -6.09
C TYR A 89 11.69 -1.57 -6.36
N PHE A 90 10.41 -1.30 -6.62
CA PHE A 90 9.42 -2.37 -6.80
C PHE A 90 9.63 -3.15 -8.09
N ASN A 91 10.12 -2.51 -9.14
CA ASN A 91 10.52 -3.20 -10.36
C ASN A 91 11.62 -4.24 -10.12
N LYS A 92 12.64 -3.87 -9.34
CA LYS A 92 13.73 -4.78 -8.95
C LYS A 92 13.24 -5.83 -7.94
N TYR A 93 12.49 -5.42 -6.92
CA TYR A 93 11.96 -6.32 -5.89
C TYR A 93 11.15 -7.45 -6.50
N ARG A 94 10.17 -7.13 -7.38
CA ARG A 94 9.36 -8.15 -8.06
C ARG A 94 10.18 -9.08 -8.93
N TRP A 95 11.15 -8.54 -9.66
CA TRP A 95 12.06 -9.34 -10.49
C TRP A 95 12.87 -10.33 -9.63
N TYR A 96 13.47 -9.86 -8.54
CA TYR A 96 14.30 -10.67 -7.65
C TYR A 96 13.47 -11.70 -6.86
N LYS A 97 12.24 -11.34 -6.47
CA LYS A 97 11.24 -12.28 -5.92
C LYS A 97 10.90 -13.37 -6.94
N ALA A 98 10.54 -13.00 -8.17
CA ALA A 98 10.15 -13.95 -9.23
C ALA A 98 11.29 -14.84 -9.74
N THR A 99 12.51 -14.34 -9.78
CA THR A 99 13.70 -15.11 -10.21
C THR A 99 14.37 -15.84 -9.05
N ASN A 100 13.85 -15.70 -7.83
CA ASN A 100 14.44 -16.22 -6.60
C ASN A 100 15.96 -15.96 -6.54
N ASN A 101 16.31 -14.70 -6.79
CA ASN A 101 17.67 -14.19 -6.87
C ASN A 101 17.80 -12.98 -5.93
N LEU A 102 18.95 -12.82 -5.27
CA LEU A 102 19.21 -11.68 -4.40
C LEU A 102 20.66 -11.23 -4.58
N PRO A 103 20.93 -10.32 -5.53
CA PRO A 103 22.27 -9.80 -5.74
C PRO A 103 22.66 -8.78 -4.66
N GLU A 104 23.98 -8.66 -4.42
CA GLU A 104 24.56 -7.69 -3.48
C GLU A 104 24.11 -6.26 -3.75
N GLU A 105 24.05 -5.87 -5.02
CA GLU A 105 23.61 -4.53 -5.46
C GLU A 105 22.22 -4.18 -4.93
N PHE A 106 21.29 -5.14 -4.92
CA PHE A 106 19.95 -4.88 -4.40
C PHE A 106 19.95 -4.80 -2.86
N ILE A 107 20.78 -5.59 -2.18
CA ILE A 107 20.96 -5.49 -0.73
C ILE A 107 21.52 -4.12 -0.33
N GLU A 108 22.48 -3.60 -1.09
CA GLU A 108 23.02 -2.27 -0.87
C GLU A 108 22.00 -1.17 -1.18
N THR A 109 21.14 -1.37 -2.19
CA THR A 109 20.01 -0.48 -2.47
C THR A 109 19.05 -0.41 -1.27
N VAL A 110 18.65 -1.56 -0.73
CA VAL A 110 17.79 -1.66 0.46
C VAL A 110 18.45 -1.00 1.67
N ARG A 111 19.75 -1.22 1.87
CA ARG A 111 20.54 -0.61 2.96
C ARG A 111 20.61 0.92 2.82
N THR A 112 20.87 1.42 1.63
CA THR A 112 20.96 2.86 1.35
C THR A 112 19.63 3.53 1.65
N ILE A 113 18.52 2.96 1.15
CA ILE A 113 17.16 3.46 1.45
C ILE A 113 16.89 3.44 2.96
N ALA A 114 17.29 2.38 3.66
CA ALA A 114 17.12 2.28 5.12
C ALA A 114 17.88 3.38 5.89
N GLN A 115 19.05 3.81 5.40
CA GLN A 115 19.82 4.90 6.00
C GLN A 115 19.16 6.27 5.83
N GLU A 116 18.22 6.42 4.88
CA GLU A 116 17.41 7.64 4.73
C GLU A 116 16.37 7.80 5.84
N GLN A 117 16.24 6.82 6.75
CA GLN A 117 15.35 6.88 7.92
C GLN A 117 13.89 7.19 7.53
N GLY A 118 13.45 6.61 6.42
CA GLY A 118 12.09 6.74 5.91
C GLY A 118 11.82 8.00 5.09
N ALA A 119 12.82 8.83 4.76
CA ALA A 119 12.59 10.07 4.00
C ALA A 119 11.84 9.86 2.67
N SER A 120 12.21 8.84 1.88
CA SER A 120 11.52 8.47 0.65
C SER A 120 10.09 7.97 0.90
N ILE A 121 9.87 7.23 1.99
CA ILE A 121 8.55 6.72 2.38
C ILE A 121 7.61 7.84 2.84
N TYR A 122 8.11 8.76 3.66
CA TYR A 122 7.34 9.90 4.19
C TYR A 122 7.08 11.00 3.15
N ALA A 123 7.68 10.90 1.94
CA ALA A 123 7.27 11.70 0.80
C ALA A 123 5.87 11.31 0.29
N LEU A 124 5.42 10.08 0.57
CA LEU A 124 4.06 9.63 0.35
C LEU A 124 3.15 10.00 1.53
N ASN A 125 1.84 9.90 1.34
CA ASN A 125 0.89 10.08 2.43
C ASN A 125 0.75 8.80 3.27
N ALA A 126 0.42 8.95 4.55
CA ALA A 126 0.03 7.81 5.38
C ALA A 126 -1.19 7.11 4.74
N ARG A 127 -1.20 5.78 4.70
CA ARG A 127 -2.31 5.00 4.12
C ARG A 127 -3.65 5.41 4.70
N ASN A 128 -3.75 5.61 6.02
CA ASN A 128 -5.01 6.01 6.64
C ASN A 128 -5.47 7.39 6.16
N PHE A 129 -4.53 8.32 5.94
CA PHE A 129 -4.86 9.61 5.32
C PHE A 129 -5.43 9.43 3.91
N VAL A 130 -4.76 8.64 3.06
CA VAL A 130 -5.23 8.34 1.71
C VAL A 130 -6.62 7.70 1.71
N VAL A 131 -6.85 6.70 2.56
CA VAL A 131 -8.17 6.07 2.72
C VAL A 131 -9.21 7.10 3.17
N ASN A 132 -8.90 7.99 4.11
CA ASN A 132 -9.84 9.02 4.57
C ASN A 132 -10.15 10.08 3.51
N GLU A 133 -9.20 10.41 2.63
CA GLU A 133 -9.44 11.29 1.49
C GLU A 133 -10.39 10.68 0.47
N GLU A 134 -10.24 9.37 0.20
CA GLU A 134 -11.08 8.67 -0.77
C GLU A 134 -12.44 8.26 -0.19
N TYR A 135 -12.57 8.14 1.14
CA TYR A 135 -13.77 7.61 1.79
C TYR A 135 -14.90 8.63 1.97
N ASP A 136 -16.10 8.19 1.62
CA ASP A 136 -17.37 8.90 1.83
C ASP A 136 -18.46 7.94 2.39
N PRO A 137 -19.66 8.44 2.76
CA PRO A 137 -20.71 7.58 3.32
C PRO A 137 -21.18 6.43 2.42
N GLU A 138 -20.98 6.53 1.11
CA GLU A 138 -21.36 5.51 0.13
C GLU A 138 -20.24 4.49 -0.13
N SER A 139 -19.05 4.78 0.38
CA SER A 139 -17.87 3.93 0.24
C SER A 139 -17.95 2.69 1.13
N VAL A 140 -17.40 1.59 0.63
CA VAL A 140 -17.11 0.40 1.42
C VAL A 140 -15.64 0.00 1.26
N LEU A 141 -15.06 -0.55 2.32
CA LEU A 141 -13.68 -1.05 2.31
C LEU A 141 -13.63 -2.54 1.95
N LEU A 142 -12.75 -2.90 1.01
CA LEU A 142 -12.30 -4.27 0.83
C LEU A 142 -10.86 -4.35 1.36
N PHE A 143 -10.68 -5.05 2.49
CA PHE A 143 -9.39 -5.17 3.15
C PHE A 143 -8.76 -6.52 2.83
N VAL A 144 -7.50 -6.50 2.36
CA VAL A 144 -6.67 -7.69 2.13
C VAL A 144 -5.46 -7.65 3.07
N ASP A 145 -5.28 -8.66 3.92
CA ASP A 145 -4.15 -8.77 4.84
C ASP A 145 -2.85 -9.07 4.06
N GLY A 146 -1.76 -8.35 4.36
CA GLY A 146 -0.45 -8.63 3.76
C GLY A 146 -0.30 -8.32 2.26
N MET A 147 -1.07 -7.39 1.69
CA MET A 147 -1.00 -6.97 0.29
C MET A 147 -0.18 -5.68 0.14
N GLY A 148 1.14 -5.82 -0.04
CA GLY A 148 2.06 -4.70 -0.24
C GLY A 148 1.93 -4.01 -1.60
N ALA A 149 2.55 -2.84 -1.73
CA ALA A 149 2.54 -2.05 -2.97
C ALA A 149 3.25 -2.76 -4.15
N GLU A 150 3.94 -3.88 -3.89
CA GLU A 150 4.50 -4.74 -4.95
C GLU A 150 3.44 -5.15 -5.98
N TYR A 151 2.19 -5.37 -5.55
CA TYR A 151 1.15 -5.91 -6.42
C TYR A 151 0.45 -4.85 -7.28
N ILE A 152 0.85 -3.57 -7.26
CA ILE A 152 0.07 -2.52 -7.91
C ILE A 152 -0.09 -2.72 -9.42
N ASP A 153 0.98 -3.14 -10.11
CA ASP A 153 0.95 -3.49 -11.54
C ASP A 153 0.02 -4.68 -11.80
N TYR A 154 0.09 -5.70 -10.93
CA TYR A 154 -0.75 -6.89 -11.07
C TYR A 154 -2.24 -6.57 -10.82
N LEU A 155 -2.54 -5.75 -9.82
CA LEU A 155 -3.90 -5.28 -9.53
C LEU A 155 -4.43 -4.40 -10.66
N ALA A 156 -3.59 -3.54 -11.24
CA ALA A 156 -3.96 -2.76 -12.43
C ALA A 156 -4.31 -3.69 -13.60
N TYR A 157 -3.53 -4.74 -13.83
CA TYR A 157 -3.84 -5.77 -14.82
C TYR A 157 -5.15 -6.51 -14.55
N VAL A 158 -5.37 -6.97 -13.32
CA VAL A 158 -6.59 -7.68 -12.91
C VAL A 158 -7.84 -6.81 -13.15
N LEU A 159 -7.73 -5.51 -12.90
CA LEU A 159 -8.83 -4.55 -13.01
C LEU A 159 -8.97 -3.88 -14.39
N ASP A 160 -7.96 -3.95 -15.27
CA ASP A 160 -7.96 -3.24 -16.58
C ASP A 160 -9.11 -3.66 -17.50
N SER A 161 -9.60 -4.89 -17.33
CA SER A 161 -10.74 -5.42 -18.08
C SER A 161 -12.11 -5.03 -17.53
N MET A 162 -12.18 -4.25 -16.45
CA MET A 162 -13.43 -3.64 -16.00
C MET A 162 -13.88 -2.57 -17.01
N PRO A 163 -15.19 -2.44 -17.29
CA PRO A 163 -15.70 -1.46 -18.26
C PRO A 163 -15.38 -0.02 -17.84
N LYS A 164 -14.44 0.64 -18.54
CA LYS A 164 -13.97 2.01 -18.25
C LYS A 164 -15.07 3.07 -18.42
N ASP A 165 -16.15 2.75 -19.15
CA ASP A 165 -17.36 3.57 -19.27
C ASP A 165 -18.28 3.48 -18.04
N LYS A 166 -18.15 2.41 -17.25
CA LYS A 166 -18.94 2.17 -16.03
C LYS A 166 -18.18 2.46 -14.76
N TYR A 167 -16.86 2.31 -14.76
CA TYR A 167 -16.03 2.37 -13.56
C TYR A 167 -14.82 3.28 -13.77
N ALA A 168 -14.61 4.20 -12.82
CA ALA A 168 -13.39 4.95 -12.66
C ALA A 168 -12.52 4.28 -11.61
N ILE A 169 -11.26 4.01 -11.94
CA ILE A 169 -10.31 3.37 -11.04
C ILE A 169 -9.15 4.32 -10.79
N ARG A 170 -8.86 4.60 -9.52
CA ARG A 170 -7.72 5.41 -9.08
C ARG A 170 -6.77 4.56 -8.26
N TYR A 171 -5.48 4.60 -8.60
CA TYR A 171 -4.43 3.90 -7.89
C TYR A 171 -3.59 4.91 -7.11
N ARG A 172 -3.41 4.64 -5.81
CA ARG A 172 -2.54 5.39 -4.91
C ARG A 172 -1.73 4.41 -4.06
N VAL A 173 -0.63 4.89 -3.48
CA VAL A 173 0.15 4.16 -2.47
C VAL A 173 0.20 5.02 -1.21
N GLY A 174 0.14 4.38 -0.05
CA GLY A 174 0.41 5.03 1.21
C GLY A 174 1.25 4.15 2.13
N TYR A 175 1.94 4.78 3.08
CA TYR A 175 2.70 4.03 4.08
C TYR A 175 1.82 3.59 5.25
N CYS A 176 2.02 2.37 5.74
CA CYS A 176 1.37 1.85 6.94
C CYS A 176 2.05 2.35 8.23
N ASN A 177 1.47 2.09 9.39
CA ASN A 177 2.10 2.37 10.67
C ASN A 177 3.19 1.33 10.96
N LEU A 178 4.20 1.74 11.73
CA LEU A 178 5.25 0.85 12.21
C LEU A 178 4.96 0.31 13.63
N PRO A 179 5.44 -0.89 13.98
CA PRO A 179 5.91 -1.93 13.06
C PRO A 179 4.81 -2.37 12.09
N SER A 180 5.20 -2.86 10.92
CA SER A 180 4.30 -3.32 9.84
C SER A 180 3.59 -4.63 10.20
N THR A 181 2.79 -4.60 11.26
CA THR A 181 2.03 -5.74 11.77
C THR A 181 0.55 -5.44 11.73
N THR A 182 -0.26 -6.49 11.55
CA THR A 182 -1.71 -6.46 11.53
C THR A 182 -2.29 -5.72 12.73
N GLU A 183 -1.77 -5.97 13.93
CA GLU A 183 -2.30 -5.37 15.18
C GLU A 183 -2.09 -3.85 15.23
N ASN A 184 -1.00 -3.37 14.64
CA ASN A 184 -0.66 -1.95 14.57
C ASN A 184 -1.40 -1.20 13.44
N ASN A 185 -2.03 -1.93 12.53
CA ASN A 185 -2.48 -1.41 11.24
C ASN A 185 -3.96 -1.64 10.97
N LYS A 186 -4.83 -1.44 11.96
CA LYS A 186 -6.31 -1.46 11.78
C LYS A 186 -6.98 -0.09 11.86
N ASP A 187 -6.20 0.98 11.99
CA ASP A 187 -6.68 2.35 12.17
C ASP A 187 -7.53 2.84 10.98
N PHE A 188 -7.21 2.39 9.77
CA PHE A 188 -7.97 2.73 8.57
C PHE A 188 -9.39 2.14 8.54
N LEU A 189 -9.67 1.07 9.29
CA LEU A 189 -11.00 0.45 9.39
C LEU A 189 -11.93 1.22 10.34
N LEU A 190 -11.38 2.00 11.27
CA LEU A 190 -12.14 2.64 12.34
C LEU A 190 -13.18 3.62 11.78
N GLY A 191 -14.44 3.40 12.14
CA GLY A 191 -15.57 4.25 11.76
C GLY A 191 -15.97 4.15 10.29
N LYS A 192 -15.58 3.07 9.59
CA LYS A 192 -15.86 2.86 8.17
C LYS A 192 -16.66 1.58 7.93
N ASN A 193 -17.38 1.55 6.81
CA ASN A 193 -18.12 0.39 6.35
C ASN A 193 -17.15 -0.59 5.72
N VAL A 194 -16.94 -1.74 6.35
CA VAL A 194 -16.11 -2.82 5.81
C VAL A 194 -17.01 -3.81 5.09
N LEU A 195 -16.76 -4.01 3.80
CA LEU A 195 -17.46 -4.98 2.97
C LEU A 195 -16.96 -6.40 3.27
N LEU A 196 -15.64 -6.57 3.24
CA LEU A 196 -14.98 -7.86 3.34
C LEU A 196 -13.55 -7.67 3.87
N GLU A 197 -13.15 -8.58 4.75
CA GLU A 197 -11.76 -8.78 5.17
C GLU A 197 -11.27 -10.11 4.59
N MET A 198 -10.15 -10.08 3.88
CA MET A 198 -9.54 -11.24 3.24
C MET A 198 -8.17 -11.48 3.86
N LEU A 199 -8.10 -12.47 4.74
CA LEU A 199 -6.89 -12.78 5.51
C LEU A 199 -6.01 -13.82 4.82
N ASP A 200 -6.53 -14.47 3.78
CA ASP A 200 -5.90 -15.65 3.18
C ASP A 200 -4.55 -15.34 2.52
N LEU A 201 -4.30 -14.10 2.07
CA LEU A 201 -3.03 -13.76 1.43
C LEU A 201 -1.85 -13.80 2.40
N ASP A 202 -2.00 -13.26 3.61
CA ASP A 202 -0.96 -13.36 4.65
C ASP A 202 -0.83 -14.81 5.14
N GLU A 203 -1.94 -15.55 5.27
CA GLU A 203 -1.91 -16.98 5.60
C GLU A 203 -1.13 -17.81 4.56
N LEU A 204 -1.29 -17.52 3.26
CA LEU A 204 -0.53 -18.16 2.18
C LEU A 204 0.98 -17.94 2.32
N LYS A 205 1.40 -16.78 2.84
CA LYS A 205 2.79 -16.35 3.03
C LYS A 205 3.43 -16.86 4.32
N HIS A 206 2.63 -17.18 5.33
CA HIS A 206 3.10 -17.89 6.54
C HIS A 206 3.01 -19.40 6.42
N GLY A 207 2.34 -19.89 5.38
CA GLY A 207 2.22 -21.31 5.06
C GLY A 207 3.56 -21.97 4.68
N SER A 208 3.50 -23.27 4.38
CA SER A 208 4.65 -24.04 3.91
C SER A 208 4.84 -23.98 2.38
N ASN A 209 4.25 -22.98 1.72
CA ASN A 209 4.37 -22.81 0.28
C ASN A 209 5.81 -22.43 -0.07
N GLN A 210 6.43 -23.22 -0.94
CA GLN A 210 7.80 -22.96 -1.38
C GLN A 210 7.79 -22.40 -2.80
N TYR A 211 8.86 -21.67 -3.13
CA TYR A 211 9.09 -21.21 -4.48
C TYR A 211 9.05 -22.37 -5.50
N PRO A 212 8.35 -22.21 -6.63
CA PRO A 212 7.63 -21.01 -7.08
C PRO A 212 6.14 -20.97 -6.74
N ASN A 213 5.63 -21.98 -6.03
CA ASN A 213 4.19 -22.14 -5.79
C ASN A 213 3.60 -21.05 -4.90
N ASN A 214 4.40 -20.43 -4.04
CA ASN A 214 4.00 -19.24 -3.29
C ASN A 214 3.52 -18.10 -4.23
N ILE A 215 4.35 -17.67 -5.18
CA ILE A 215 4.03 -16.56 -6.09
C ILE A 215 2.85 -16.91 -6.99
N ILE A 216 2.77 -18.17 -7.44
CA ILE A 216 1.63 -18.66 -8.24
C ILE A 216 0.33 -18.57 -7.44
N GLN A 217 0.34 -18.99 -6.17
CA GLN A 217 -0.84 -18.94 -5.30
C GLN A 217 -1.23 -17.51 -4.93
N GLU A 218 -0.26 -16.63 -4.66
CA GLU A 218 -0.50 -15.19 -4.43
C GLU A 218 -1.21 -14.55 -5.65
N MET A 219 -0.69 -14.73 -6.86
CA MET A 219 -1.33 -14.22 -8.08
C MET A 219 -2.74 -14.80 -8.27
N THR A 220 -2.90 -16.11 -8.04
CA THR A 220 -4.21 -16.78 -8.15
C THR A 220 -5.22 -16.23 -7.14
N PHE A 221 -4.78 -15.89 -5.92
CA PHE A 221 -5.63 -15.24 -4.93
C PHE A 221 -6.03 -13.83 -5.39
N LEU A 222 -5.09 -13.04 -5.89
CA LEU A 222 -5.35 -11.67 -6.35
C LEU A 222 -6.30 -11.63 -7.55
N ASP A 223 -6.29 -12.64 -8.42
CA ASP A 223 -7.26 -12.78 -9.51
C ASP A 223 -8.72 -12.82 -9.02
N THR A 224 -8.96 -13.33 -7.80
CA THR A 224 -10.30 -13.40 -7.22
C THR A 224 -10.86 -12.04 -6.78
N LEU A 225 -9.99 -11.02 -6.64
CA LEU A 225 -10.41 -9.69 -6.19
C LEU A 225 -11.36 -9.04 -7.18
N ARG A 226 -11.15 -9.26 -8.48
CA ARG A 226 -12.03 -8.72 -9.52
C ARG A 226 -13.48 -9.18 -9.32
N GLU A 227 -13.69 -10.48 -9.21
CA GLU A 227 -15.05 -11.05 -9.05
C GLU A 227 -15.72 -10.47 -7.81
N LYS A 228 -15.00 -10.38 -6.69
CA LYS A 228 -15.51 -9.78 -5.45
C LYS A 228 -15.87 -8.29 -5.61
N ILE A 229 -15.07 -7.54 -6.37
CA ILE A 229 -15.33 -6.12 -6.66
C ILE A 229 -16.54 -5.98 -7.58
N GLU A 230 -16.64 -6.78 -8.64
CA GLU A 230 -17.76 -6.78 -9.59
C GLU A 230 -19.07 -7.17 -8.89
N ASP A 231 -19.09 -8.25 -8.10
CA ASP A 231 -20.25 -8.69 -7.32
C ASP A 231 -20.73 -7.60 -6.35
N ALA A 232 -19.78 -6.96 -5.66
CA ALA A 232 -20.09 -5.86 -4.75
C ALA A 232 -20.70 -4.66 -5.49
N MET A 233 -20.13 -4.28 -6.64
CA MET A 233 -20.69 -3.22 -7.47
C MET A 233 -22.08 -3.57 -8.00
N ASP A 234 -22.30 -4.80 -8.46
CA ASP A 234 -23.59 -5.27 -8.97
C ASP A 234 -24.65 -5.36 -7.85
N SER A 235 -24.23 -5.61 -6.60
CA SER A 235 -25.10 -5.55 -5.41
C SER A 235 -25.52 -4.14 -4.99
N GLY A 236 -25.14 -3.12 -5.76
CA GLY A 236 -25.56 -1.74 -5.56
C GLY A 236 -24.54 -0.85 -4.86
N LYS A 237 -23.33 -1.33 -4.56
CA LYS A 237 -22.26 -0.45 -4.08
C LYS A 237 -21.86 0.54 -5.18
N SER A 238 -21.57 1.78 -4.79
CA SER A 238 -21.19 2.85 -5.71
C SER A 238 -19.70 3.12 -5.68
N LYS A 239 -19.03 2.85 -4.55
CA LYS A 239 -17.59 3.04 -4.36
C LYS A 239 -16.98 1.97 -3.46
N ILE A 240 -15.88 1.38 -3.91
CA ILE A 240 -15.09 0.40 -3.17
C ILE A 240 -13.67 0.93 -3.03
N ILE A 241 -13.12 0.87 -1.82
CA ILE A 241 -11.71 1.17 -1.56
C ILE A 241 -11.02 -0.14 -1.16
N LEU A 242 -10.16 -0.63 -2.04
CA LEU A 242 -9.31 -1.78 -1.83
C LEU A 242 -7.98 -1.34 -1.20
N THR A 243 -7.62 -1.90 -0.04
CA THR A 243 -6.34 -1.59 0.62
C THR A 243 -5.88 -2.72 1.55
N SER A 244 -4.71 -2.54 2.17
CA SER A 244 -4.05 -3.53 3.01
C SER A 244 -3.39 -2.92 4.22
N ASP A 245 -3.35 -3.65 5.33
CA ASP A 245 -2.73 -3.28 6.59
C ASP A 245 -1.21 -3.13 6.49
N HIS A 246 -0.51 -4.05 5.83
CA HIS A 246 0.92 -4.00 5.55
C HIS A 246 1.28 -4.83 4.31
N GLY A 247 2.53 -4.73 3.85
CA GLY A 247 3.11 -5.70 2.93
C GLY A 247 3.95 -6.75 3.64
N THR A 248 4.71 -7.52 2.87
CA THR A 248 5.56 -8.61 3.34
C THR A 248 6.86 -8.64 2.53
N SER A 249 7.93 -9.17 3.12
CA SER A 249 9.23 -9.32 2.47
C SER A 249 9.64 -10.78 2.35
N ARG A 250 9.68 -11.26 1.11
CA ARG A 250 10.32 -12.54 0.75
C ARG A 250 11.84 -12.44 0.77
N LEU A 251 12.39 -11.31 0.33
CA LEU A 251 13.83 -11.13 0.21
C LEU A 251 14.51 -11.02 1.59
N ALA A 252 13.81 -10.53 2.62
CA ALA A 252 14.24 -10.62 4.02
C ALA A 252 14.29 -12.05 4.58
N VAL A 253 13.58 -13.00 3.96
CA VAL A 253 13.70 -14.44 4.25
C VAL A 253 14.83 -15.05 3.41
N LEU A 254 14.91 -14.70 2.13
CA LEU A 254 15.91 -15.22 1.20
C LEU A 254 17.35 -14.86 1.63
N VAL A 255 17.58 -13.65 2.15
CA VAL A 255 18.90 -13.19 2.60
C VAL A 255 19.51 -14.13 3.66
N ARG A 256 18.66 -14.77 4.48
CA ARG A 256 19.07 -15.66 5.59
C ARG A 256 19.80 -16.92 5.12
N LYS A 257 19.78 -17.20 3.81
CA LYS A 257 20.45 -18.34 3.17
C LYS A 257 21.68 -17.90 2.37
N THR A 258 22.14 -16.67 2.54
CA THR A 258 23.28 -16.09 1.82
C THR A 258 24.33 -15.58 2.80
N ASP A 259 25.52 -15.26 2.29
CA ASP A 259 26.60 -14.67 3.08
C ASP A 259 26.29 -13.22 3.54
N TYR A 260 25.17 -12.64 3.08
CA TYR A 260 24.72 -11.30 3.46
C TYR A 260 23.79 -11.28 4.69
N ASP A 261 23.48 -12.43 5.32
CA ASP A 261 22.64 -12.49 6.53
C ASP A 261 23.30 -11.74 7.71
N ARG A 262 22.89 -10.49 7.93
CA ARG A 262 23.32 -9.71 9.09
C ARG A 262 22.44 -10.05 10.30
N LYS A 263 22.83 -11.11 11.00
CA LYS A 263 22.20 -11.56 12.25
C LYS A 263 22.86 -10.94 13.48
N LEU A 264 22.08 -10.24 14.31
CA LEU A 264 22.53 -9.56 15.52
C LEU A 264 22.01 -10.25 16.79
N PRO A 265 22.76 -10.25 17.91
CA PRO A 265 22.25 -10.76 19.18
C PRO A 265 21.16 -9.83 19.75
N ALA A 266 20.27 -10.39 20.58
CA ALA A 266 19.17 -9.63 21.19
C ALA A 266 19.60 -8.58 22.22
N GLN A 267 20.83 -8.67 22.76
CA GLN A 267 21.40 -7.73 23.74
C GLN A 267 20.50 -7.40 24.95
N GLY A 268 19.66 -8.36 25.39
CA GLY A 268 18.74 -8.17 26.50
C GLY A 268 17.39 -7.52 26.13
N HIS A 269 17.21 -7.11 24.87
CA HIS A 269 15.95 -6.59 24.36
C HIS A 269 14.96 -7.71 24.04
N THR A 270 13.66 -7.40 24.16
CA THR A 270 12.61 -8.30 23.69
C THR A 270 12.50 -8.21 22.18
N ILE A 271 12.56 -9.35 21.50
CA ILE A 271 12.61 -9.45 20.03
C ILE A 271 11.27 -9.94 19.48
N TYR A 272 10.81 -9.30 18.40
CA TYR A 272 9.52 -9.59 17.78
C TYR A 272 9.64 -9.91 16.29
N LYS A 273 8.57 -10.51 15.76
CA LYS A 273 8.37 -10.84 14.35
C LYS A 273 9.64 -11.40 13.70
N TYR A 274 10.17 -12.46 14.32
CA TYR A 274 11.32 -13.24 13.81
C TYR A 274 12.59 -12.43 13.58
N GLY A 275 12.80 -11.43 14.44
CA GLY A 275 13.98 -10.58 14.45
C GLY A 275 13.85 -9.25 13.71
N ARG A 276 12.67 -8.87 13.21
CA ARG A 276 12.50 -7.61 12.46
C ARG A 276 12.56 -6.36 13.34
N TYR A 277 12.23 -6.47 14.63
CA TYR A 277 12.34 -5.35 15.56
C TYR A 277 12.51 -5.79 17.01
N CYS A 278 12.89 -4.85 17.88
CA CYS A 278 12.96 -5.03 19.33
C CYS A 278 12.31 -3.88 20.12
N GLU A 279 11.97 -4.12 21.38
CA GLU A 279 11.70 -3.04 22.35
C GLU A 279 13.00 -2.33 22.75
N GLY A 280 12.93 -1.02 23.02
CA GLY A 280 14.05 -0.19 23.47
C GLY A 280 14.79 0.50 22.33
N THR A 281 15.44 1.63 22.65
CA THR A 281 16.13 2.50 21.68
C THR A 281 17.57 2.83 22.09
N ASP A 282 18.07 2.27 23.20
CA ASP A 282 19.40 2.53 23.75
C ASP A 282 20.56 2.05 22.86
N ILE A 283 20.28 1.21 21.85
CA ILE A 283 21.25 0.75 20.85
C ILE A 283 21.05 1.40 19.46
N ALA A 284 20.25 2.46 19.35
CA ALA A 284 19.94 3.12 18.07
C ALA A 284 21.21 3.56 17.31
N ASP A 285 22.18 4.13 18.02
CA ASP A 285 23.42 4.69 17.46
C ASP A 285 24.26 3.66 16.67
N VAL A 286 24.13 2.37 16.99
CA VAL A 286 24.86 1.29 16.32
C VAL A 286 24.03 0.55 15.26
N LEU A 287 22.77 0.94 15.09
CA LEU A 287 21.81 0.37 14.13
C LEU A 287 21.29 1.46 13.16
N PRO A 288 22.15 1.98 12.26
CA PRO A 288 21.82 3.13 11.41
C PRO A 288 20.73 2.86 10.35
N THR A 289 20.32 1.60 10.19
CA THR A 289 19.27 1.16 9.26
C THR A 289 17.98 0.77 9.99
N ALA A 290 17.93 0.89 11.32
CA ALA A 290 16.72 0.74 12.10
C ALA A 290 16.01 2.10 12.24
N ILE A 291 14.69 2.08 12.11
CA ILE A 291 13.81 3.22 12.39
C ILE A 291 13.45 3.18 13.88
N GLU A 292 13.67 4.28 14.59
CA GLU A 292 13.12 4.48 15.92
C GLU A 292 11.64 4.88 15.81
N TYR A 293 10.74 4.07 16.37
CA TYR A 293 9.32 4.38 16.38
C TYR A 293 8.64 3.83 17.64
N ASN A 294 7.97 4.71 18.40
CA ASN A 294 7.24 4.36 19.63
C ASN A 294 8.03 3.48 20.62
N GLY A 295 9.30 3.82 20.86
CA GLY A 295 10.18 3.11 21.78
C GLY A 295 10.71 1.76 21.25
N LYS A 296 10.61 1.51 19.94
CA LYS A 296 11.13 0.31 19.27
C LYS A 296 12.17 0.68 18.22
N LEU A 297 13.07 -0.25 17.95
CA LEU A 297 13.99 -0.21 16.81
C LEU A 297 13.56 -1.25 15.77
N ILE A 298 13.20 -0.77 14.58
CA ILE A 298 12.56 -1.57 13.53
C ILE A 298 13.44 -1.54 12.28
N PHE A 299 13.93 -2.69 11.81
CA PHE A 299 14.85 -2.73 10.67
C PHE A 299 14.15 -2.35 9.37
N ALA A 300 14.67 -1.33 8.69
CA ALA A 300 14.26 -0.95 7.33
C ALA A 300 15.08 -1.66 6.25
N ASP A 301 16.20 -2.30 6.61
CA ASP A 301 16.94 -3.21 5.74
C ASP A 301 16.63 -4.68 6.04
N TYR A 302 17.43 -5.62 5.49
CA TYR A 302 17.30 -7.05 5.76
C TYR A 302 18.13 -7.54 6.96
N THR A 303 18.63 -6.63 7.80
CA THR A 303 19.21 -6.98 9.11
C THR A 303 18.12 -7.58 10.01
N ARG A 304 18.54 -8.42 10.95
CA ARG A 304 17.64 -9.01 11.94
C ARG A 304 18.33 -9.31 13.26
N PHE A 305 17.53 -9.34 14.31
CA PHE A 305 17.92 -10.00 15.55
C PHE A 305 17.82 -11.53 15.43
N GLU A 306 18.59 -12.24 16.25
CA GLU A 306 18.53 -13.68 16.35
C GLU A 306 17.24 -14.12 17.05
N GLN A 307 16.39 -14.84 16.32
CA GLN A 307 15.16 -15.44 16.84
C GLN A 307 14.90 -16.77 16.10
N ARG A 308 14.38 -17.77 16.82
CA ARG A 308 14.04 -19.08 16.25
C ARG A 308 12.69 -19.05 15.54
N GLY A 309 12.50 -19.96 14.58
CA GLY A 309 11.17 -20.29 14.02
C GLY A 309 10.64 -19.35 12.94
N ALA A 310 11.51 -18.73 12.14
CA ALA A 310 11.08 -17.83 11.07
C ALA A 310 10.22 -18.52 9.99
N PRO A 311 9.25 -17.82 9.38
CA PRO A 311 8.52 -18.27 8.21
C PRO A 311 9.46 -18.67 7.08
N VAL A 312 9.02 -19.65 6.29
CA VAL A 312 9.81 -20.22 5.20
C VAL A 312 9.71 -19.39 3.92
N ASP A 313 8.64 -18.62 3.79
CA ASP A 313 8.28 -17.91 2.57
C ASP A 313 8.48 -16.39 2.70
N GLU A 314 7.58 -15.68 3.39
CA GLU A 314 7.69 -14.23 3.57
C GLU A 314 7.52 -13.81 5.04
N ILE A 315 7.96 -12.59 5.36
CA ILE A 315 7.94 -12.05 6.72
C ILE A 315 7.39 -10.62 6.72
N HIS A 316 6.87 -10.18 7.84
CA HIS A 316 6.46 -8.79 8.04
C HIS A 316 6.87 -8.28 9.44
N GLY A 317 6.63 -7.00 9.72
CA GLY A 317 6.96 -6.34 10.98
C GLY A 317 8.18 -5.43 10.93
N GLY A 318 8.94 -5.44 9.83
CA GLY A 318 10.02 -4.49 9.56
C GLY A 318 9.53 -3.18 8.96
N ALA A 319 10.47 -2.41 8.44
CA ALA A 319 10.24 -1.12 7.79
C ALA A 319 10.86 -1.07 6.38
N SER A 320 11.07 -2.22 5.74
CA SER A 320 11.50 -2.22 4.33
C SER A 320 10.37 -1.70 3.45
N MET A 321 10.69 -1.16 2.28
CA MET A 321 9.71 -0.47 1.44
C MET A 321 8.55 -1.39 1.02
N GLU A 322 8.80 -2.67 0.78
CA GLU A 322 7.78 -3.68 0.48
C GLU A 322 6.91 -4.08 1.67
N GLU A 323 7.39 -3.93 2.92
CA GLU A 323 6.61 -4.16 4.14
C GLU A 323 5.77 -2.91 4.48
N TRP A 324 6.33 -1.72 4.22
CA TRP A 324 5.80 -0.45 4.70
C TRP A 324 4.81 0.23 3.73
N LEU A 325 5.00 0.08 2.42
CA LEU A 325 4.11 0.67 1.41
C LEU A 325 3.00 -0.30 1.00
N VAL A 326 1.77 0.20 0.98
CA VAL A 326 0.56 -0.56 0.63
C VAL A 326 -0.29 0.18 -0.41
N PRO A 327 -1.01 -0.53 -1.28
CA PRO A 327 -1.89 0.08 -2.26
C PRO A 327 -3.18 0.61 -1.60
N VAL A 328 -3.70 1.68 -2.17
CA VAL A 328 -5.06 2.18 -1.93
C VAL A 328 -5.70 2.40 -3.29
N ILE A 329 -6.61 1.51 -3.68
CA ILE A 329 -7.26 1.50 -4.99
C ILE A 329 -8.73 1.85 -4.80
N SER A 330 -9.19 2.93 -5.42
CA SER A 330 -10.59 3.34 -5.38
C SER A 330 -11.26 2.98 -6.70
N ILE A 331 -12.35 2.22 -6.63
CA ILE A 331 -13.18 1.83 -7.77
C ILE A 331 -14.55 2.49 -7.56
N GLU A 332 -14.95 3.37 -8.45
CA GLU A 332 -16.19 4.14 -8.34
C GLU A 332 -17.03 4.02 -9.61
N LYS A 333 -18.36 3.92 -9.47
CA LYS A 333 -19.26 3.94 -10.62
C LYS A 333 -19.23 5.31 -11.29
N VAL A 334 -18.93 5.33 -12.59
CA VAL A 334 -19.10 6.51 -13.43
C VAL A 334 -20.60 6.77 -13.57
N SER A 335 -21.12 7.69 -12.76
CA SER A 335 -22.50 8.15 -12.98
C SER A 335 -22.54 8.91 -14.31
N GLY A 336 -23.54 8.66 -15.16
CA GLY A 336 -23.74 9.35 -16.45
C GLY A 336 -23.96 10.87 -16.36
N LYS A 337 -23.80 11.46 -15.18
CA LYS A 337 -23.51 12.87 -15.01
C LYS A 337 -22.03 12.95 -14.69
N SER A 338 -21.23 13.44 -15.63
CA SER A 338 -19.99 14.10 -15.22
C SER A 338 -20.41 15.15 -14.19
N LYS A 339 -20.16 14.90 -12.91
CA LYS A 339 -20.18 16.01 -11.96
C LYS A 339 -19.01 16.87 -12.39
N GLU A 340 -19.29 17.93 -13.15
CA GLU A 340 -18.39 19.06 -13.16
C GLU A 340 -18.02 19.30 -11.71
N LYS A 341 -16.71 19.30 -11.43
CA LYS A 341 -16.17 19.53 -10.09
C LYS A 341 -16.85 20.80 -9.59
N THR A 342 -17.81 20.65 -8.68
CA THR A 342 -18.68 21.76 -8.30
C THR A 342 -17.87 22.65 -7.39
N THR A 343 -17.07 23.53 -8.01
CA THR A 343 -16.23 24.46 -7.27
C THR A 343 -17.14 25.49 -6.63
N ASN A 344 -17.09 25.58 -5.31
CA ASN A 344 -17.86 26.56 -4.56
C ASN A 344 -16.93 27.21 -3.55
N LYS A 345 -16.78 28.53 -3.63
CA LYS A 345 -15.79 29.24 -2.82
C LYS A 345 -16.22 29.26 -1.36
N VAL A 346 -15.29 28.90 -0.48
CA VAL A 346 -15.46 29.04 0.97
C VAL A 346 -15.08 30.46 1.38
N ILE A 347 -15.98 31.11 2.11
CA ILE A 347 -15.78 32.43 2.68
C ILE A 347 -15.78 32.26 4.20
N LEU A 348 -14.60 32.34 4.81
CA LEU A 348 -14.46 32.30 6.27
C LEU A 348 -15.09 33.55 6.89
N HIS A 349 -15.73 33.39 8.05
CA HIS A 349 -16.21 34.52 8.84
C HIS A 349 -15.05 35.31 9.45
N ASP A 350 -14.07 34.61 10.01
CA ASP A 350 -12.87 35.19 10.64
C ASP A 350 -11.60 34.64 10.00
N GLU A 351 -10.61 35.51 9.75
CA GLU A 351 -9.30 35.13 9.22
C GLU A 351 -8.38 34.53 10.29
N GLU A 352 -8.54 34.95 11.55
CA GLU A 352 -7.81 34.44 12.72
C GLU A 352 -8.76 33.87 13.78
N LEU A 353 -8.62 32.58 14.07
CA LEU A 353 -9.48 31.85 14.99
C LEU A 353 -8.82 31.72 16.36
N LYS A 354 -9.55 32.07 17.43
CA LYS A 354 -9.06 31.98 18.80
C LYS A 354 -9.36 30.61 19.41
N ILE A 355 -8.37 30.01 20.04
CA ILE A 355 -8.56 28.77 20.81
C ILE A 355 -9.38 29.07 22.06
N ASP A 356 -10.48 28.33 22.23
CA ASP A 356 -11.27 28.36 23.45
C ASP A 356 -10.44 27.80 24.62
N SER A 357 -10.32 28.60 25.68
CA SER A 357 -9.39 28.31 26.78
C SER A 357 -9.78 27.08 27.60
N PHE A 358 -11.06 26.72 27.60
CA PHE A 358 -11.60 25.59 28.37
C PHE A 358 -11.56 24.29 27.57
N THR A 359 -12.11 24.30 26.35
CA THR A 359 -12.25 23.12 25.50
C THR A 359 -10.99 22.82 24.68
N LYS A 360 -10.09 23.79 24.54
CA LYS A 360 -8.91 23.74 23.65
C LYS A 360 -9.27 23.52 22.18
N MET A 361 -10.49 23.88 21.78
CA MET A 361 -10.97 23.80 20.40
C MET A 361 -11.06 25.20 19.79
N VAL A 362 -10.97 25.26 18.46
CA VAL A 362 -11.39 26.40 17.65
C VAL A 362 -12.74 26.07 17.02
N THR A 363 -13.65 27.03 17.04
CA THR A 363 -14.89 27.00 16.28
C THR A 363 -14.66 27.74 14.98
N ILE A 364 -14.95 27.10 13.86
CA ILE A 364 -14.76 27.65 12.52
C ILE A 364 -16.12 27.86 11.90
N GLU A 365 -16.42 29.12 11.57
CA GLU A 365 -17.65 29.53 10.91
C GLU A 365 -17.33 29.99 9.49
N PHE A 366 -18.09 29.49 8.52
CA PHE A 366 -17.90 29.83 7.12
C PHE A 366 -19.21 29.79 6.35
N ARG A 367 -19.22 30.42 5.19
CA ARG A 367 -20.31 30.32 4.22
C ARG A 367 -19.78 29.85 2.87
N LEU A 368 -20.67 29.26 2.10
CA LEU A 368 -20.43 28.92 0.71
C LEU A 368 -20.98 30.03 -0.18
N GLU A 369 -20.24 30.39 -1.23
CA GLU A 369 -20.64 31.42 -2.19
C GLU A 369 -21.97 31.07 -2.88
N ALA A 370 -22.13 29.81 -3.28
CA ALA A 370 -23.41 29.25 -3.72
C ALA A 370 -24.03 28.39 -2.61
N THR A 371 -25.35 28.51 -2.44
CA THR A 371 -26.09 27.64 -1.50
C THR A 371 -26.12 26.20 -2.01
N VAL A 372 -25.84 25.26 -1.12
CA VAL A 372 -25.97 23.81 -1.37
C VAL A 372 -27.13 23.24 -0.56
N THR A 373 -27.79 22.22 -1.10
CA THR A 373 -28.90 21.54 -0.42
C THR A 373 -28.43 20.31 0.35
N GLU A 374 -27.26 19.78 -0.02
CA GLU A 374 -26.61 18.63 0.58
C GLU A 374 -26.01 18.93 1.96
N THR A 375 -25.74 17.87 2.72
CA THR A 375 -24.99 17.96 3.98
C THR A 375 -23.57 18.45 3.73
N VAL A 376 -23.15 19.48 4.45
CA VAL A 376 -21.78 19.99 4.37
C VAL A 376 -20.91 19.30 5.42
N SER A 377 -19.73 18.86 5.00
CA SER A 377 -18.72 18.26 5.89
C SER A 377 -17.33 18.76 5.53
N VAL A 378 -16.40 18.66 6.47
CA VAL A 378 -15.00 19.02 6.26
C VAL A 378 -14.09 17.85 6.60
N LEU A 379 -13.04 17.67 5.80
CA LEU A 379 -11.92 16.78 6.11
C LEU A 379 -10.76 17.64 6.60
N VAL A 380 -10.44 17.53 7.88
CA VAL A 380 -9.27 18.17 8.49
C VAL A 380 -8.41 17.08 9.12
N ARG A 381 -7.15 17.00 8.68
CA ARG A 381 -6.16 16.03 9.17
C ARG A 381 -6.68 14.59 9.20
N GLY A 382 -7.31 14.17 8.10
CA GLY A 382 -7.85 12.82 7.93
C GLY A 382 -9.14 12.53 8.71
N LYS A 383 -9.66 13.46 9.51
CA LYS A 383 -10.95 13.28 10.19
C LYS A 383 -12.04 14.05 9.46
N ARG A 384 -13.08 13.32 9.02
CA ARG A 384 -14.28 13.93 8.44
C ARG A 384 -15.25 14.37 9.54
N ILE A 385 -15.66 15.62 9.50
CA ILE A 385 -16.51 16.28 10.50
C ILE A 385 -17.72 16.86 9.76
N VAL A 386 -18.93 16.43 10.14
CA VAL A 386 -20.17 17.03 9.63
C VAL A 386 -20.32 18.42 10.22
N CYS A 387 -20.58 19.42 9.38
CA CYS A 387 -20.77 20.79 9.82
C CYS A 387 -22.22 21.01 10.30
N GLU A 388 -22.37 21.77 11.37
CA GLU A 388 -23.67 22.26 11.83
C GLU A 388 -24.11 23.42 10.92
N LYS A 389 -25.36 23.41 10.46
CA LYS A 389 -25.93 24.49 9.66
C LYS A 389 -26.45 25.58 10.59
N CYS A 390 -25.99 26.81 10.40
CA CYS A 390 -26.41 27.99 11.17
C CYS A 390 -27.04 29.02 10.23
N ASP A 391 -27.65 30.08 10.76
CA ASP A 391 -28.26 31.14 9.95
C ASP A 391 -27.23 31.77 9.00
N GLY A 392 -27.32 31.41 7.72
CA GLY A 392 -26.45 31.93 6.66
C GLY A 392 -25.11 31.22 6.45
N GLY A 393 -24.84 30.10 7.13
CA GLY A 393 -23.53 29.42 7.02
C GLY A 393 -23.44 28.04 7.67
N TYR A 394 -22.20 27.63 7.93
CA TYR A 394 -21.82 26.34 8.47
C TYR A 394 -20.74 26.50 9.53
N THR A 395 -20.81 25.64 10.55
CA THR A 395 -19.89 25.67 11.69
C THR A 395 -19.35 24.28 12.00
N PHE A 396 -18.07 24.19 12.34
CA PHE A 396 -17.49 22.97 12.92
C PHE A 396 -16.45 23.31 13.98
N LYS A 397 -16.17 22.34 14.86
CA LYS A 397 -15.14 22.46 15.91
C LYS A 397 -13.94 21.60 15.57
N TYR A 398 -12.76 22.17 15.74
CA TYR A 398 -11.48 21.50 15.51
C TYR A 398 -10.58 21.67 16.74
N LYS A 399 -9.83 20.62 17.09
CA LYS A 399 -8.84 20.65 18.17
C LYS A 399 -7.43 20.70 17.55
N PRO A 400 -6.74 21.85 17.60
CA PRO A 400 -5.40 21.98 17.03
C PRO A 400 -4.36 21.10 17.74
N LEU A 401 -3.29 20.72 17.03
CA LEU A 401 -2.09 20.15 17.66
C LEU A 401 -1.37 21.19 18.51
N ASP A 402 -0.47 20.76 19.39
CA ASP A 402 0.46 21.68 20.04
C ASP A 402 1.37 22.37 19.01
N GLY A 403 1.53 23.68 19.14
CA GLY A 403 2.28 24.52 18.19
C GLY A 403 1.58 24.86 16.87
N GLU A 404 0.47 24.21 16.51
CA GLU A 404 -0.24 24.49 15.24
C GLU A 404 -0.80 25.93 15.22
N THR A 405 -0.47 26.66 14.14
CA THR A 405 -0.88 28.06 13.87
C THR A 405 -1.67 28.20 12.57
N GLU A 406 -1.68 27.18 11.71
CA GLU A 406 -2.46 27.15 10.47
C GLU A 406 -2.96 25.73 10.23
N ALA A 407 -4.14 25.59 9.64
CA ALA A 407 -4.67 24.32 9.18
C ALA A 407 -5.49 24.49 7.89
N THR A 408 -5.59 23.41 7.13
CA THR A 408 -6.37 23.35 5.88
C THR A 408 -7.48 22.32 6.02
N ALA A 409 -8.70 22.72 5.70
CA ALA A 409 -9.87 21.86 5.57
C ALA A 409 -10.23 21.65 4.10
N THR A 410 -10.45 20.42 3.68
CA THR A 410 -11.15 20.13 2.43
C THR A 410 -12.65 20.12 2.72
N VAL A 411 -13.44 20.93 2.01
CA VAL A 411 -14.89 21.08 2.23
C VAL A 411 -15.65 20.26 1.19
N PHE A 412 -16.68 19.55 1.66
CA PHE A 412 -17.53 18.68 0.85
C PHE A 412 -19.00 19.08 0.99
N ALA A 413 -19.74 19.01 -0.11
CA ALA A 413 -21.21 19.00 -0.13
C ALA A 413 -21.68 17.62 -0.57
N GLY A 414 -22.33 16.87 0.32
CA GLY A 414 -22.57 15.44 0.09
C GLY A 414 -21.24 14.69 -0.02
N CYS A 415 -21.02 14.00 -1.14
CA CYS A 415 -19.76 13.30 -1.44
C CYS A 415 -18.77 14.15 -2.26
N ASP A 416 -19.18 15.31 -2.76
CA ASP A 416 -18.36 16.09 -3.70
C ASP A 416 -17.42 17.05 -2.96
N GLU A 417 -16.12 16.98 -3.25
CA GLU A 417 -15.17 18.03 -2.85
C GLU A 417 -15.50 19.32 -3.61
N ILE A 418 -15.83 20.38 -2.86
CA ILE A 418 -16.22 21.67 -3.44
C ILE A 418 -15.12 22.74 -3.29
N SER A 419 -14.23 22.62 -2.29
CA SER A 419 -13.18 23.61 -2.03
C SER A 419 -12.15 23.14 -1.00
N LYS A 420 -11.04 23.89 -0.88
CA LYS A 420 -10.12 23.82 0.27
C LYS A 420 -10.08 25.19 0.96
N ALA A 421 -10.24 25.19 2.27
CA ALA A 421 -10.22 26.38 3.11
C ALA A 421 -9.03 26.34 4.07
N LYS A 422 -8.17 27.35 3.99
CA LYS A 422 -7.04 27.54 4.91
C LYS A 422 -7.44 28.53 6.00
N PHE A 423 -7.16 28.22 7.25
CA PHE A 423 -7.47 29.09 8.39
C PHE A 423 -6.30 29.20 9.37
N SER A 424 -6.16 30.38 9.97
CA SER A 424 -5.10 30.68 10.93
C SER A 424 -5.61 30.57 12.36
N ILE A 425 -4.79 30.01 13.25
CA ILE A 425 -5.13 29.74 14.65
C ILE A 425 -4.27 30.64 15.53
N ARG A 426 -4.92 31.59 16.20
CA ARG A 426 -4.28 32.50 17.13
C ARG A 426 -4.16 31.87 18.51
N ARG A 427 -2.91 31.72 18.97
CA ARG A 427 -2.62 31.29 20.34
C ARG A 427 -2.56 32.49 21.30
N PRO A 428 -3.02 32.33 22.56
CA PRO A 428 -2.73 33.31 23.60
C PRO A 428 -1.21 33.48 23.73
N LEU A 429 -0.75 34.72 23.86
CA LEU A 429 0.63 35.02 24.24
C LEU A 429 0.90 34.30 25.57
N THR A 430 1.88 33.40 25.59
CA THR A 430 2.46 32.91 26.84
C THR A 430 3.10 34.10 27.53
N THR A 431 2.43 34.65 28.54
CA THR A 431 3.05 35.59 29.48
C THR A 431 4.23 34.88 30.12
N ASN A 432 5.44 35.35 29.77
CA ASN A 432 6.67 34.94 30.42
C ASN A 432 6.52 35.23 31.92
N LYS A 433 6.40 34.20 32.76
CA LYS A 433 6.43 34.31 34.24
C LYS A 433 7.84 34.66 34.76
N LYS A 434 8.52 35.63 34.13
CA LYS A 434 9.87 36.07 34.49
C LYS A 434 9.99 37.56 34.82
N PHE A 435 8.88 38.23 35.07
CA PHE A 435 8.89 39.56 35.68
C PHE A 435 7.75 39.66 36.71
N ASP A 436 8.04 39.23 37.92
CA ASP A 436 7.48 39.86 39.12
C ASP A 436 8.59 40.76 39.69
N ILE A 437 8.19 41.99 40.05
CA ILE A 437 9.02 43.14 40.46
C ILE A 437 9.83 42.87 41.72
#